data_AF-A0A7K7FZY0-F1
#
_entry.id   AF-A0A7K7FZY0-F1
#
_cell.length_a   1.000
_cell.length_b   1.000
_cell.length_c   1.000
_cell.angle_alpha   90.00
_cell.angle_beta   90.00
_cell.angle_gamma   90.00
#
_symmetry.space_group_name_H-M   'P 1'
#
loop_
_entity.id
_entity.type
_entity.pdbx_description
1 polymer ?
#
loop_
_entity_poly.entity_id
_entity_poly.type
_entity_poly.pdbx_seq_one_letter_code
_entity_poly.pdbx_strand_id
1 'polypeptide(L)'
;MLRDKFREFSRDTSSIGQERVDGVNGLADALIAAGHSENATVAEWKDGLNEAWADLLELIDTRSIDTRSQMLAASYELHRFYHDARETLAQVQHKQKQLPEEVGRDLNTAEAMQRMHTAYEHDIQALSAQVRR
;
A
#
# COMPACT_ATOMS: atom_id res chain seq x y z
N MET A 1 1.27 -3.96 -14.77
CA MET A 1 1.68 -5.13 -15.59
C MET A 1 1.70 -6.44 -14.79
N LEU A 2 2.54 -6.62 -13.75
CA LEU A 2 2.56 -7.90 -13.01
C LEU A 2 1.29 -8.15 -12.18
N ARG A 3 0.75 -7.11 -11.52
CA ARG A 3 -0.52 -7.18 -10.79
C ARG A 3 -1.71 -7.50 -11.70
N ASP A 4 -1.82 -6.80 -12.81
CA ASP A 4 -2.97 -6.98 -13.72
C ASP A 4 -2.94 -8.39 -14.33
N LYS A 5 -1.73 -8.87 -14.68
CA LYS A 5 -1.48 -10.28 -15.05
C LYS A 5 -1.82 -11.25 -13.93
N PHE A 6 -1.46 -10.94 -12.67
CA PHE A 6 -1.82 -11.79 -11.54
C PHE A 6 -3.33 -11.81 -11.30
N ARG A 7 -4.03 -10.69 -11.45
CA ARG A 7 -5.49 -10.61 -11.29
C ARG A 7 -6.22 -11.40 -12.38
N GLU A 8 -5.74 -11.32 -13.62
CA GLU A 8 -6.22 -12.14 -14.73
C GLU A 8 -5.96 -13.62 -14.46
N PHE A 9 -4.73 -13.97 -14.08
CA PHE A 9 -4.36 -15.32 -13.66
C PHE A 9 -5.23 -15.87 -12.54
N SER A 10 -5.48 -15.09 -11.47
CA SER A 10 -6.35 -15.49 -10.36
C SER A 10 -7.77 -15.74 -10.83
N ARG A 11 -8.32 -14.85 -11.67
CA ARG A 11 -9.68 -15.00 -12.20
C ARG A 11 -9.81 -16.25 -13.06
N ASP A 12 -8.88 -16.45 -13.98
CA ASP A 12 -8.91 -17.58 -14.91
C ASP A 12 -8.66 -18.90 -14.17
N THR A 13 -7.72 -18.90 -13.22
CA THR A 13 -7.45 -20.07 -12.35
C THR A 13 -8.68 -20.43 -11.54
N SER A 14 -9.34 -19.47 -10.87
CA SER A 14 -10.54 -19.75 -10.09
C SER A 14 -11.68 -20.27 -10.97
N SER A 15 -11.92 -19.68 -12.15
CA SER A 15 -13.02 -20.11 -13.02
C SER A 15 -12.78 -21.49 -13.63
N ILE A 16 -11.63 -21.69 -14.29
CA ILE A 16 -11.32 -22.93 -15.01
C ILE A 16 -10.97 -24.05 -14.02
N GLY A 17 -10.25 -23.71 -12.95
CA GLY A 17 -9.86 -24.67 -11.92
C GLY A 17 -11.07 -25.21 -11.17
N GLN A 18 -12.03 -24.36 -10.79
CA GLN A 18 -13.24 -24.81 -10.11
C GLN A 18 -14.07 -25.76 -10.98
N GLU A 19 -14.29 -25.43 -12.26
CA GLU A 19 -15.01 -26.30 -13.19
C GLU A 19 -14.36 -27.69 -13.29
N ARG A 20 -13.02 -27.74 -13.37
CA ARG A 20 -12.28 -29.00 -13.45
C ARG A 20 -12.36 -29.80 -12.15
N VAL A 21 -12.24 -29.14 -11.00
CA VAL A 21 -12.33 -29.79 -9.68
C VAL A 21 -13.74 -30.35 -9.47
N ASP A 22 -14.77 -29.59 -9.80
CA ASP A 22 -16.16 -30.03 -9.72
C ASP A 22 -16.44 -31.23 -10.64
N GLY A 23 -15.89 -31.22 -11.86
CA GLY A 23 -15.98 -32.34 -12.78
C GLY A 23 -15.34 -33.62 -12.25
N VAL A 24 -14.13 -33.53 -11.69
CA VAL A 24 -13.43 -34.68 -11.10
C VAL A 24 -14.14 -35.18 -9.85
N ASN A 25 -14.62 -34.27 -8.99
CA ASN A 25 -15.43 -34.61 -7.83
C ASN A 25 -16.70 -35.37 -8.21
N GLY A 26 -17.41 -34.93 -9.25
CA GLY A 26 -18.60 -35.62 -9.76
C GLY A 26 -18.30 -37.02 -10.29
N LEU A 27 -17.18 -37.20 -10.98
CA LEU A 27 -16.73 -38.53 -11.44
C LEU A 27 -16.35 -39.44 -10.27
N ALA A 28 -15.64 -38.92 -9.27
CA ALA A 28 -15.30 -39.65 -8.06
C ALA A 28 -16.55 -40.07 -7.28
N ASP A 29 -17.53 -39.17 -7.14
CA ASP A 29 -18.81 -39.45 -6.47
C ASP A 29 -19.62 -40.51 -7.21
N ALA A 30 -19.62 -40.49 -8.54
CA ALA A 30 -20.28 -41.52 -9.34
C ALA A 30 -19.66 -42.90 -9.17
N LEU A 31 -18.31 -42.99 -9.13
CA LEU A 31 -17.60 -44.25 -8.87
C LEU A 31 -17.88 -44.77 -7.45
N ILE A 32 -17.87 -43.88 -6.46
CA ILE A 32 -18.18 -44.21 -5.07
C ILE A 32 -19.61 -44.74 -4.95
N ALA A 33 -20.58 -44.04 -5.55
CA ALA A 33 -21.99 -44.42 -5.54
C ALA A 33 -22.27 -45.75 -6.27
N ALA A 34 -21.49 -46.06 -7.30
CA ALA A 34 -21.57 -47.34 -8.02
C ALA A 34 -21.02 -48.54 -7.21
N GLY A 35 -20.43 -48.30 -6.03
CA GLY A 35 -19.87 -49.36 -5.19
C GLY A 35 -18.58 -49.96 -5.75
N HIS A 36 -17.73 -49.13 -6.38
CA HIS A 36 -16.48 -49.57 -6.98
C HIS A 36 -15.58 -50.25 -5.93
N SER A 37 -14.83 -51.28 -6.33
CA SER A 37 -13.98 -52.07 -5.41
C SER A 37 -12.93 -51.22 -4.69
N GLU A 38 -12.48 -50.15 -5.34
CA GLU A 38 -11.46 -49.21 -4.86
C GLU A 38 -12.05 -47.92 -4.27
N ASN A 39 -13.30 -47.93 -3.75
CA ASN A 39 -13.96 -46.73 -3.23
C ASN A 39 -13.13 -45.96 -2.20
N ALA A 40 -12.39 -46.66 -1.33
CA ALA A 40 -11.55 -46.03 -0.31
C ALA A 40 -10.43 -45.17 -0.94
N THR A 41 -9.75 -45.70 -1.97
CA THR A 41 -8.69 -45.00 -2.69
C THR A 41 -9.24 -43.82 -3.51
N VAL A 42 -10.41 -43.99 -4.13
CA VAL A 42 -11.08 -42.90 -4.86
C VAL A 42 -11.46 -41.76 -3.93
N ALA A 43 -11.97 -42.06 -2.72
CA ALA A 43 -12.27 -41.06 -1.72
C ALA A 43 -11.02 -40.31 -1.24
N GLU A 44 -9.92 -41.04 -0.97
CA GLU A 44 -8.65 -40.43 -0.56
C GLU A 44 -8.11 -39.46 -1.63
N TRP A 45 -8.16 -39.84 -2.92
CA TRP A 45 -7.73 -38.97 -4.01
C TRP A 45 -8.64 -37.74 -4.17
N LYS A 46 -9.95 -37.92 -3.97
CA LYS A 46 -10.91 -36.82 -3.98
C LYS A 46 -10.60 -35.82 -2.87
N ASP A 47 -10.36 -36.30 -1.66
CA ASP A 47 -10.06 -35.45 -0.50
C ASP A 47 -8.74 -34.69 -0.72
N GLY A 48 -7.68 -35.37 -1.15
CA GLY A 48 -6.39 -34.73 -1.45
C GLY A 48 -6.46 -33.71 -2.59
N LEU A 49 -7.29 -33.94 -3.62
CA LEU A 49 -7.53 -32.95 -4.67
C LEU A 49 -8.19 -31.69 -4.11
N ASN A 50 -9.22 -31.86 -3.27
CA ASN A 50 -9.96 -30.74 -2.69
C ASN A 50 -9.11 -29.95 -1.69
N GLU A 51 -8.27 -30.62 -0.91
CA GLU A 51 -7.30 -29.98 -0.03
C GLU A 51 -6.29 -29.14 -0.83
N ALA A 52 -5.63 -29.73 -1.82
CA ALA A 52 -4.68 -29.00 -2.67
C ALA A 52 -5.33 -27.82 -3.44
N TRP A 53 -6.61 -27.96 -3.81
CA TRP A 53 -7.36 -26.87 -4.43
C TRP A 53 -7.66 -25.74 -3.44
N ALA A 54 -8.08 -26.06 -2.22
CA ALA A 54 -8.31 -25.08 -1.17
C ALA A 54 -7.04 -24.31 -0.83
N ASP A 55 -5.91 -25.00 -0.68
CA ASP A 55 -4.59 -24.39 -0.42
C ASP A 55 -4.18 -23.41 -1.53
N LEU A 56 -4.42 -23.78 -2.80
CA LEU A 56 -4.13 -22.91 -3.93
C LEU A 56 -4.97 -21.63 -3.90
N LEU A 57 -6.27 -21.74 -3.59
CA LEU A 57 -7.16 -20.59 -3.49
C LEU A 57 -6.75 -19.66 -2.35
N GLU A 58 -6.37 -20.21 -1.19
CA GLU A 58 -5.87 -19.43 -0.06
C GLU A 58 -4.58 -18.68 -0.42
N LEU A 59 -3.65 -19.34 -1.11
CA LEU A 59 -2.40 -18.72 -1.55
C LEU A 59 -2.67 -17.56 -2.53
N ILE A 60 -3.62 -17.75 -3.45
CA ILE A 60 -4.02 -16.71 -4.40
C ILE A 60 -4.63 -15.51 -3.67
N ASP A 61 -5.52 -15.75 -2.70
CA ASP A 61 -6.17 -14.69 -1.94
C ASP A 61 -5.17 -13.91 -1.07
N THR A 62 -4.32 -14.62 -0.34
CA THR A 62 -3.25 -14.02 0.49
C THR A 62 -2.37 -13.09 -0.36
N ARG A 63 -1.93 -13.57 -1.53
CA ARG A 63 -1.11 -12.77 -2.45
C ARG A 63 -1.86 -11.56 -3.02
N SER A 64 -3.16 -11.70 -3.28
CA SER A 64 -4.03 -10.59 -3.71
C SER A 64 -4.14 -9.51 -2.62
N ILE A 65 -4.33 -9.93 -1.36
CA ILE A 65 -4.38 -9.05 -0.19
C ILE A 65 -3.05 -8.30 -0.02
N ASP A 66 -1.92 -9.01 -0.05
CA ASP A 66 -0.59 -8.41 0.10
C ASP A 66 -0.32 -7.36 -0.97
N THR A 67 -0.64 -7.67 -2.23
CA THR A 67 -0.47 -6.75 -3.35
C THR A 67 -1.31 -5.48 -3.16
N ARG A 68 -2.54 -5.61 -2.64
CA ARG A 68 -3.41 -4.46 -2.35
C ARG A 68 -2.88 -3.63 -1.18
N SER A 69 -2.42 -4.26 -0.12
CA SER A 69 -1.84 -3.60 1.05
C SER A 69 -0.60 -2.78 0.68
N GLN A 70 0.30 -3.33 -0.14
CA GLN A 70 1.48 -2.61 -0.65
C GLN A 70 1.09 -1.37 -1.46
N MET A 71 0.05 -1.45 -2.29
CA MET A 71 -0.43 -0.31 -3.07
C MET A 71 -0.98 0.80 -2.18
N LEU A 72 -1.75 0.45 -1.16
CA LEU A 72 -2.29 1.41 -0.20
C LEU A 72 -1.18 2.10 0.59
N ALA A 73 -0.16 1.36 1.03
CA ALA A 73 1.01 1.92 1.70
C ALA A 73 1.75 2.92 0.81
N ALA A 74 2.05 2.56 -0.44
CA ALA A 74 2.72 3.45 -1.39
C ALA A 74 1.88 4.71 -1.69
N SER A 75 0.57 4.55 -1.85
CA SER A 75 -0.35 5.68 -2.04
C SER A 75 -0.36 6.60 -0.82
N TYR A 76 -0.41 6.03 0.39
CA TYR A 76 -0.38 6.79 1.63
C TYR A 76 0.92 7.59 1.78
N GLU A 77 2.08 6.98 1.50
CA GLU A 77 3.37 7.67 1.55
C GLU A 77 3.43 8.84 0.57
N LEU A 78 2.91 8.66 -0.66
CA LEU A 78 2.85 9.72 -1.66
C LEU A 78 1.96 10.88 -1.19
N HIS A 79 0.75 10.58 -0.68
CA HIS A 79 -0.16 11.59 -0.16
C HIS A 79 0.44 12.35 1.03
N ARG A 80 1.09 11.63 1.96
CA ARG A 80 1.80 12.22 3.09
C ARG A 80 2.90 13.16 2.60
N PHE A 81 3.73 12.71 1.66
CA PHE A 81 4.77 13.56 1.09
C PHE A 81 4.21 14.84 0.46
N TYR A 82 3.15 14.75 -0.35
CA TYR A 82 2.51 15.94 -0.94
C TYR A 82 1.94 16.88 0.12
N HIS A 83 1.34 16.33 1.17
CA HIS A 83 0.83 17.11 2.28
C HIS A 83 1.96 17.87 2.99
N ASP A 84 3.02 17.16 3.38
CA ASP A 84 4.16 17.70 4.11
C ASP A 84 4.91 18.75 3.26
N ALA A 85 5.08 18.49 1.97
CA ALA A 85 5.67 19.45 1.03
C ALA A 85 4.83 20.72 0.89
N ARG A 86 3.50 20.60 0.86
CA ARG A 86 2.58 21.75 0.76
C ARG A 86 2.58 22.58 2.04
N GLU A 87 2.60 21.92 3.20
CA GLU A 87 2.70 22.59 4.49
C GLU A 87 4.03 23.33 4.63
N THR A 88 5.14 22.66 4.31
CA THR A 88 6.47 23.25 4.33
C THR A 88 6.56 24.45 3.38
N LEU A 89 6.01 24.34 2.17
CA LEU A 89 5.94 25.45 1.22
C LEU A 89 5.16 26.64 1.80
N ALA A 90 4.01 26.39 2.42
CA ALA A 90 3.21 27.44 3.05
C ALA A 90 3.96 28.13 4.20
N GLN A 91 4.71 27.37 5.01
CA GLN A 91 5.55 27.92 6.07
C GLN A 91 6.69 28.77 5.52
N VAL A 92 7.38 28.33 4.46
CA VAL A 92 8.42 29.11 3.77
C VAL A 92 7.84 30.42 3.23
N GLN A 93 6.70 30.35 2.53
CA GLN A 93 6.03 31.54 1.98
C GLN A 93 5.56 32.50 3.08
N HIS A 94 5.09 31.98 4.21
CA HIS A 94 4.70 32.82 5.35
C HIS A 94 5.92 33.53 5.96
N LYS A 95 7.02 32.80 6.18
CA LYS A 95 8.27 33.37 6.69
C LYS A 95 8.84 34.43 5.75
N GLN A 96 8.84 34.19 4.44
CA GLN A 96 9.30 35.17 3.46
C GLN A 96 8.56 36.51 3.55
N LYS A 97 7.27 36.51 3.92
CA LYS A 97 6.47 37.74 4.10
C LYS A 97 6.70 38.45 5.43
N GLN A 98 7.39 37.86 6.39
CA GLN A 98 7.65 38.45 7.71
C GLN A 98 8.88 39.37 7.75
N LEU A 99 9.70 39.37 6.69
CA LEU A 99 10.86 40.27 6.57
C LEU A 99 10.39 41.71 6.29
N PRO A 100 10.66 42.67 7.19
CA PRO A 100 10.40 44.09 6.92
C PRO A 100 11.35 44.62 5.85
N GLU A 101 10.85 45.47 4.95
CA GLU A 101 11.69 46.16 3.96
C GLU A 101 12.40 47.39 4.54
N GLU A 102 11.93 47.91 5.68
CA GLU A 102 12.51 49.09 6.31
C GLU A 102 13.73 48.76 7.18
N VAL A 103 14.70 49.67 7.18
CA VAL A 103 15.89 49.64 8.05
C VAL A 103 15.73 50.74 9.11
N GLY A 104 16.03 50.43 10.38
CA GLY A 104 15.78 51.31 11.53
C GLY A 104 16.35 52.72 11.35
N ARG A 105 15.61 53.74 11.81
CA ARG A 105 15.98 55.16 11.69
C ARG A 105 16.88 55.66 12.81
N ASP A 106 17.04 54.90 13.88
CA ASP A 106 17.89 55.21 15.02
C ASP A 106 18.49 53.93 15.65
N LEU A 107 19.40 54.09 16.60
CA LEU A 107 20.10 52.96 17.25
C LEU A 107 19.14 51.97 17.93
N ASN A 108 18.12 52.48 18.63
CA ASN A 108 17.15 51.66 19.35
C ASN A 108 16.31 50.80 18.40
N THR A 109 15.87 51.37 17.27
CA THR A 109 15.13 50.65 16.23
C THR A 109 16.02 49.66 15.48
N ALA A 110 17.28 49.99 15.24
CA ALA A 110 18.26 49.06 14.65
C ALA A 110 18.52 47.84 15.55
N GLU A 111 18.74 48.04 16.85
CA GLU A 111 18.93 46.94 17.81
C GLU A 111 17.69 46.05 17.95
N ALA A 112 16.49 46.64 17.93
CA ALA A 112 15.24 45.90 17.96
C ALA A 112 15.06 45.03 16.69
N MET A 113 15.36 45.59 15.52
CA MET A 113 15.36 44.86 14.25
C MET A 113 16.39 43.73 14.22
N GLN A 114 17.58 43.94 14.80
CA GLN A 114 18.61 42.90 14.85
C GLN A 114 18.18 41.72 15.71
N ARG A 115 17.57 41.97 16.89
CA ARG A 115 16.97 40.90 17.71
C ARG A 115 15.90 40.11 16.95
N MET A 116 15.05 40.82 16.19
CA MET A 116 14.00 40.19 15.38
C MET A 116 14.58 39.37 14.22
N HIS A 117 15.64 39.86 13.56
CA HIS A 117 16.34 39.15 12.49
C HIS A 117 17.03 37.88 13.01
N THR A 118 17.69 37.93 14.16
CA THR A 118 18.32 36.75 14.77
C THR A 118 17.27 35.69 15.13
N ALA A 119 16.11 36.08 15.66
CA ALA A 119 15.00 35.15 15.90
C ALA A 119 14.47 34.55 14.58
N TYR A 120 14.37 35.36 13.53
CA TYR A 120 13.97 34.91 12.21
C TYR A 120 14.96 33.91 11.59
N GLU A 121 16.28 34.14 11.71
CA GLU A 121 17.31 33.21 11.26
C GLU A 121 17.25 31.87 11.99
N HIS A 122 17.02 31.88 13.30
CA HIS A 122 16.82 30.66 14.09
C HIS A 122 15.59 29.88 13.59
N ASP A 123 14.47 30.55 13.34
CA ASP A 123 13.26 29.91 12.83
C ASP A 123 13.46 29.32 11.42
N ILE A 124 14.23 29.97 10.55
CA ILE A 124 14.60 29.43 9.24
C ILE A 124 15.46 28.17 9.37
N GLN A 125 16.40 28.12 10.31
CA GLN A 125 17.23 26.94 10.52
C GLN A 125 16.38 25.72 10.92
N ALA A 126 15.38 25.92 11.78
CA ALA A 126 14.43 24.87 12.15
C ALA A 126 13.59 24.40 10.95
N LEU A 127 13.11 25.32 10.11
CA LEU A 127 12.36 25.01 8.89
C LEU A 127 13.22 24.27 7.85
N SER A 128 14.49 24.65 7.71
CA SER A 128 15.46 23.98 6.83
C SER A 128 15.67 22.51 7.20
N ALA A 129 15.62 22.18 8.50
CA ALA A 129 15.69 20.80 8.96
C ALA A 129 14.44 19.98 8.58
N GLN A 130 13.25 20.60 8.52
CA GLN A 130 12.03 19.95 8.02
C GLN A 130 12.04 19.75 6.50
N VAL A 131 12.56 20.71 5.73
CA VAL A 131 12.69 20.61 4.26
C VAL A 131 13.63 19.47 3.83
N ARG A 132 14.65 19.16 4.65
CA ARG A 132 15.66 18.13 4.35
C ARG A 132 15.24 16.70 4.70
N ARG A 133 14.10 16.52 5.39
CA ARG A 133 13.54 15.20 5.72
C ARG A 133 12.73 14.65 4.56
#